data_AF-A0A7W1TGC2-F1
#
_entry.id   AF-A0A7W1TGC2-F1
#
_cell.length_a   1.000
_cell.length_b   1.000
_cell.length_c   1.000
_cell.angle_alpha   90.00
_cell.angle_beta   90.00
_cell.angle_gamma   90.00
#
_symmetry.space_group_name_H-M   'P 1'
#
loop_
_entity.id
_entity.type
_entity.pdbx_description
1 polymer ?
#
loop_
_entity_poly.entity_id
_entity_poly.type
_entity_poly.pdbx_seq_one_letter_code
_entity_poly.pdbx_strand_id
1 'polypeptide(L)'
;ATTAAATAATPADPAAEPPPPTAAEIAAIKWDELPPDTGFVTPFANDLSSLNESDERRKDWDDLQKRIDTWAPAQATDPLTRARNLIAIASLMDIGQGQFERELAFMVYSRLKALYPKEQLVTILATIGLHPERGEVPTSGVDVDIHVDVGREQVNERLGLYALKMLGRLLGKLPLPDSGN
;
A
#
# COMPACT_ATOMS: atom_id res chain seq x y z
N ALA A 1 38.96 11.45 31.34
CA ALA A 1 37.92 10.72 30.61
C ALA A 1 36.71 11.64 30.49
N THR A 2 36.36 12.05 29.28
CA THR A 2 35.24 12.97 29.04
C THR A 2 34.05 12.12 28.62
N THR A 3 33.03 12.04 29.45
CA THR A 3 31.78 11.33 29.16
C THR A 3 30.95 12.20 28.23
N ALA A 4 30.67 11.72 27.02
CA ALA A 4 29.74 12.36 26.10
C ALA A 4 28.30 12.14 26.60
N ALA A 5 27.55 13.23 26.75
CA ALA A 5 26.13 13.19 27.04
C ALA A 5 25.37 12.74 25.78
N ALA A 6 24.65 11.63 25.89
CA ALA A 6 23.68 11.22 24.88
C ALA A 6 22.46 12.14 24.97
N THR A 7 22.24 12.96 23.95
CA THR A 7 21.02 13.74 23.79
C THR A 7 19.86 12.78 23.57
N ALA A 8 18.95 12.69 24.54
CA ALA A 8 17.70 11.97 24.38
C ALA A 8 16.86 12.67 23.30
N ALA A 9 16.54 11.95 22.22
CA ALA A 9 15.64 12.44 21.18
C ALA A 9 14.23 12.61 21.77
N THR A 10 13.65 13.80 21.61
CA THR A 10 12.23 14.08 21.85
C THR A 10 11.36 13.06 21.11
N PRO A 11 10.29 12.50 21.71
CA PRO A 11 9.39 11.60 21.00
C PRO A 11 8.80 12.32 19.78
N ALA A 12 9.03 11.77 18.59
CA ALA A 12 8.59 12.34 17.33
C ALA A 12 7.07 12.25 17.19
N ASP A 13 6.42 13.37 16.86
CA ASP A 13 4.98 13.45 16.58
C ASP A 13 4.57 12.40 15.52
N PRO A 14 3.66 11.45 15.83
CA PRO A 14 3.20 10.44 14.87
C PRO A 14 2.51 11.06 13.64
N ALA A 15 2.01 12.29 13.73
CA ALA A 15 1.42 13.01 12.60
C ALA A 15 2.46 13.67 11.68
N ALA A 16 3.71 13.84 12.13
CA ALA A 16 4.76 14.39 11.30
C ALA A 16 5.25 13.36 10.28
N GLU A 17 5.28 13.75 9.01
CA GLU A 17 5.87 12.91 7.95
C GLU A 17 7.38 12.77 8.17
N PRO A 18 7.92 11.54 8.03
CA PRO A 18 9.35 11.33 8.14
C PRO A 18 10.08 11.95 6.95
N PRO A 19 11.40 12.23 7.07
CA PRO A 19 12.18 12.59 5.90
C PRO A 19 12.14 11.47 4.85
N PRO A 20 12.26 11.80 3.55
CA PRO A 20 12.39 10.81 2.50
C PRO A 20 13.51 9.80 2.79
N PRO A 21 13.27 8.48 2.64
CA PRO A 21 14.30 7.47 2.85
C PRO A 21 15.50 7.65 1.93
N THR A 22 16.68 7.39 2.48
CA THR A 22 17.94 7.37 1.75
C THR A 22 18.05 6.13 0.86
N ALA A 23 18.94 6.19 -0.14
CA ALA A 23 19.25 5.04 -0.97
C ALA A 23 19.81 3.85 -0.15
N ALA A 24 20.53 4.12 0.94
CA ALA A 24 21.06 3.08 1.82
C ALA A 24 19.95 2.35 2.59
N GLU A 25 18.95 3.08 3.08
CA GLU A 25 17.78 2.50 3.75
C GLU A 25 16.96 1.64 2.79
N ILE A 26 16.74 2.11 1.56
CA ILE A 26 16.05 1.31 0.52
C ILE A 26 16.86 0.06 0.16
N ALA A 27 18.19 0.16 0.07
CA ALA A 27 19.05 -0.97 -0.26
C ALA A 27 19.10 -2.04 0.86
N ALA A 28 18.82 -1.65 2.11
CA ALA A 28 18.79 -2.55 3.26
C ALA A 28 17.49 -3.37 3.38
N ILE A 29 16.48 -3.09 2.56
CA ILE A 29 15.22 -3.85 2.56
C ILE A 29 15.47 -5.30 2.16
N LYS A 30 14.94 -6.23 2.96
CA LYS A 30 15.02 -7.67 2.73
C LYS A 30 13.78 -8.17 2.00
N TRP A 31 13.87 -8.22 0.66
CA TRP A 31 12.74 -8.53 -0.21
C TRP A 31 12.26 -9.98 -0.09
N ASP A 32 13.13 -10.89 0.32
CA ASP A 32 12.89 -12.32 0.51
C ASP A 32 12.13 -12.64 1.80
N GLU A 33 12.08 -11.71 2.76
CA GLU A 33 11.29 -11.83 3.99
C GLU A 33 9.82 -11.37 3.81
N LEU A 34 9.46 -10.84 2.62
CA LEU A 34 8.08 -10.39 2.35
C LEU A 34 7.13 -11.57 2.12
N PRO A 35 5.85 -11.46 2.56
CA PRO A 35 4.85 -12.52 2.36
C PRO A 35 4.63 -12.86 0.88
N PRO A 36 4.38 -14.14 0.54
CA PRO A 36 4.11 -14.56 -0.83
C PRO A 36 2.80 -13.97 -1.36
N ASP A 37 2.72 -13.77 -2.68
CA ASP A 37 1.55 -13.18 -3.35
C ASP A 37 0.29 -14.06 -3.34
N THR A 38 0.46 -15.35 -3.10
CA THR A 38 -0.59 -16.37 -3.03
C THR A 38 -0.91 -16.79 -1.59
N GLY A 39 -0.31 -16.12 -0.60
CA GLY A 39 -0.55 -16.39 0.82
C GLY A 39 -1.80 -15.70 1.38
N PHE A 40 -1.94 -15.74 2.71
CA PHE A 40 -3.05 -15.09 3.43
C PHE A 40 -2.78 -13.63 3.83
N VAL A 41 -1.54 -13.16 3.69
CA VAL A 41 -1.13 -11.82 4.16
C VAL A 41 -0.59 -11.04 2.96
N THR A 42 -1.19 -9.89 2.69
CA THR A 42 -0.88 -9.03 1.55
C THR A 42 -0.84 -9.77 0.21
N PRO A 43 -1.87 -10.57 -0.12
CA PRO A 43 -1.89 -11.30 -1.36
C PRO A 43 -1.98 -10.32 -2.53
N PHE A 44 -1.42 -10.72 -3.67
CA PHE A 44 -1.24 -9.84 -4.83
C PHE A 44 -1.56 -10.63 -6.09
N ALA A 45 -2.39 -10.07 -6.96
CA ALA A 45 -2.73 -10.75 -8.21
C ALA A 45 -1.55 -10.67 -9.19
N ASN A 46 -1.29 -11.75 -9.94
CA ASN A 46 -0.32 -11.70 -11.03
C ASN A 46 -0.89 -10.95 -12.23
N ASP A 47 -2.18 -11.15 -12.50
CA ASP A 47 -2.94 -10.52 -13.57
C ASP A 47 -4.41 -10.41 -13.13
N LEU A 48 -5.27 -9.87 -13.98
CA LEU A 48 -6.70 -9.69 -13.71
C LEU A 48 -7.60 -10.70 -14.46
N SER A 49 -7.04 -11.84 -14.89
CA SER A 49 -7.79 -12.84 -15.67
C SER A 49 -8.90 -13.51 -14.85
N SER A 50 -8.71 -13.66 -13.54
CA SER A 50 -9.71 -14.18 -12.59
C SER A 50 -11.01 -13.38 -12.60
N LEU A 51 -10.98 -12.09 -12.98
CA LEU A 51 -12.17 -11.26 -13.07
C LEU A 51 -13.08 -11.65 -14.24
N ASN A 52 -12.58 -12.42 -15.22
CA ASN A 52 -13.35 -12.91 -16.37
C ASN A 52 -13.94 -14.31 -16.14
N GLU A 53 -13.85 -14.86 -14.93
CA GLU A 53 -14.42 -16.18 -14.62
C GLU A 53 -15.96 -16.17 -14.70
N SER A 54 -16.60 -15.03 -14.46
CA SER A 54 -18.03 -14.82 -14.71
C SER A 54 -18.37 -13.34 -14.95
N ASP A 55 -19.52 -13.11 -15.62
CA ASP A 55 -20.04 -11.76 -15.85
C ASP A 55 -20.40 -11.05 -14.52
N GLU A 56 -20.91 -11.79 -13.54
CA GLU A 56 -21.22 -11.26 -12.20
C GLU A 56 -19.95 -10.79 -11.49
N ARG A 57 -18.87 -11.59 -11.53
CA ARG A 57 -17.59 -11.22 -10.89
C ARG A 57 -17.01 -9.97 -11.53
N ARG A 58 -17.05 -9.87 -12.86
CA ARG A 58 -16.64 -8.67 -13.59
C ARG A 58 -17.47 -7.45 -13.19
N LYS A 59 -18.80 -7.61 -13.10
CA LYS A 59 -19.70 -6.54 -12.69
C LYS A 59 -19.42 -6.03 -11.28
N ASP A 60 -19.25 -6.94 -10.32
CA ASP A 60 -18.97 -6.58 -8.92
C ASP A 60 -17.65 -5.83 -8.79
N TRP A 61 -16.65 -6.26 -9.56
CA TRP A 61 -15.36 -5.57 -9.66
C TRP A 61 -15.51 -4.15 -10.24
N ASP A 62 -16.22 -4.00 -11.36
CA ASP A 62 -16.44 -2.69 -11.99
C ASP A 62 -17.18 -1.73 -11.05
N ASP A 63 -18.15 -2.24 -10.28
CA ASP A 63 -18.90 -1.46 -9.30
C ASP A 63 -18.03 -1.06 -8.09
N LEU A 64 -17.11 -1.92 -7.62
CA LEU A 64 -16.09 -1.57 -6.64
C LEU A 64 -15.16 -0.46 -7.16
N GLN A 65 -14.67 -0.57 -8.39
CA GLN A 65 -13.79 0.44 -8.98
C GLN A 65 -14.45 1.82 -9.03
N LYS A 66 -15.72 1.91 -9.45
CA LYS A 66 -16.47 3.18 -9.48
C LYS A 66 -16.57 3.83 -8.10
N ARG A 67 -16.77 3.03 -7.05
CA ARG A 67 -16.80 3.52 -5.67
C ARG A 67 -15.44 4.08 -5.26
N ILE A 68 -14.35 3.36 -5.55
CA ILE A 68 -12.98 3.82 -5.26
C ILE A 68 -12.63 5.10 -6.04
N ASP A 69 -13.07 5.23 -7.29
CA ASP A 69 -12.79 6.41 -8.11
C ASP A 69 -13.40 7.70 -7.54
N THR A 70 -14.51 7.58 -6.82
CA THR A 70 -15.19 8.72 -6.18
C THR A 70 -14.90 8.84 -4.68
N TRP A 71 -14.12 7.92 -4.13
CA TRP A 71 -13.79 7.90 -2.70
C TRP A 71 -12.87 9.06 -2.32
N ALA A 72 -13.35 9.94 -1.45
CA ALA A 72 -12.65 11.20 -1.13
C ALA A 72 -11.19 11.01 -0.64
N PRO A 73 -10.84 10.01 0.20
CA PRO A 73 -9.45 9.75 0.58
C PRO A 73 -8.53 9.44 -0.61
N ALA A 74 -9.03 8.76 -1.65
CA ALA A 74 -8.26 8.49 -2.87
C ALA A 74 -8.01 9.75 -3.73
N GLN A 75 -8.62 10.89 -3.37
CA GLN A 75 -8.51 12.17 -4.06
C GLN A 75 -7.68 13.21 -3.30
N ALA A 76 -7.02 12.82 -2.19
CA ALA A 76 -6.19 13.72 -1.40
C ALA A 76 -5.19 14.51 -2.26
N THR A 77 -5.00 15.81 -2.00
CA THR A 77 -4.13 16.66 -2.84
C THR A 77 -2.65 16.31 -2.70
N ASP A 78 -2.21 15.99 -1.48
CA ASP A 78 -0.85 15.59 -1.20
C ASP A 78 -0.55 14.19 -1.78
N PRO A 79 0.51 14.02 -2.60
CA PRO A 79 0.84 12.74 -3.23
C PRO A 79 1.08 11.59 -2.25
N LEU A 80 1.77 11.84 -1.14
CA LEU A 80 2.11 10.82 -0.14
C LEU A 80 0.84 10.33 0.57
N THR A 81 0.01 11.27 1.01
CA THR A 81 -1.29 11.01 1.62
C THR A 81 -2.22 10.26 0.67
N ARG A 82 -2.30 10.66 -0.61
CA ARG A 82 -3.13 9.97 -1.61
C ARG A 82 -2.68 8.54 -1.81
N ALA A 83 -1.39 8.30 -1.97
CA ALA A 83 -0.85 6.96 -2.15
C ALA A 83 -1.08 6.10 -0.90
N ARG A 84 -0.86 6.65 0.29
CA ARG A 84 -1.16 6.00 1.58
C ARG A 84 -2.63 5.54 1.64
N ASN A 85 -3.57 6.43 1.30
CA ASN A 85 -5.00 6.11 1.31
C ASN A 85 -5.37 5.01 0.29
N LEU A 86 -4.78 5.05 -0.91
CA LEU A 86 -4.99 4.01 -1.93
C LEU A 86 -4.41 2.65 -1.50
N ILE A 87 -3.27 2.61 -0.82
CA ILE A 87 -2.72 1.34 -0.31
C ILE A 87 -3.51 0.87 0.92
N ALA A 88 -4.03 1.80 1.72
CA ALA A 88 -4.89 1.48 2.85
C ALA A 88 -6.17 0.76 2.42
N ILE A 89 -6.76 1.09 1.27
CA ILE A 89 -7.97 0.38 0.82
C ILE A 89 -7.67 -1.08 0.43
N ALA A 90 -6.51 -1.36 -0.16
CA ALA A 90 -6.06 -2.74 -0.39
C ALA A 90 -5.83 -3.47 0.95
N SER A 91 -5.26 -2.76 1.93
CA SER A 91 -5.04 -3.28 3.28
C SER A 91 -6.36 -3.63 3.99
N LEU A 92 -7.37 -2.77 3.89
CA LEU A 92 -8.69 -3.02 4.48
C LEU A 92 -9.39 -4.22 3.82
N MET A 93 -9.31 -4.35 2.49
CA MET A 93 -9.85 -5.51 1.77
C MET A 93 -9.17 -6.81 2.19
N ASP A 94 -7.84 -6.82 2.30
CA ASP A 94 -7.04 -7.96 2.76
C ASP A 94 -7.38 -8.33 4.20
N ILE A 95 -7.42 -7.37 5.13
CA ILE A 95 -7.77 -7.67 6.53
C ILE A 95 -9.19 -8.24 6.64
N GLY A 96 -10.13 -7.70 5.86
CA GLY A 96 -11.49 -8.21 5.76
C GLY A 96 -11.62 -9.52 4.99
N GLN A 97 -10.53 -10.03 4.39
CA GLN A 97 -10.49 -11.21 3.52
C GLN A 97 -11.53 -11.13 2.40
N GLY A 98 -11.66 -9.95 1.80
CA GLY A 98 -12.66 -9.67 0.79
C GLY A 98 -12.31 -10.33 -0.55
N GLN A 99 -13.34 -10.64 -1.34
CA GLN A 99 -13.26 -11.46 -2.56
C GLN A 99 -12.31 -10.96 -3.68
N PHE A 100 -11.85 -9.71 -3.58
CA PHE A 100 -10.97 -9.03 -4.54
C PHE A 100 -9.67 -8.50 -3.92
N GLU A 101 -9.26 -9.00 -2.75
CA GLU A 101 -8.04 -8.54 -2.05
C GLU A 101 -6.79 -8.52 -2.94
N ARG A 102 -6.63 -9.53 -3.81
CA ARG A 102 -5.48 -9.67 -4.71
C ARG A 102 -5.55 -8.71 -5.89
N GLU A 103 -6.70 -8.65 -6.53
CA GLU A 103 -6.97 -7.81 -7.70
C GLU A 103 -6.96 -6.33 -7.33
N LEU A 104 -7.45 -5.98 -6.14
CA LEU A 104 -7.42 -4.62 -5.62
C LEU A 104 -5.98 -4.14 -5.39
N ALA A 105 -5.12 -4.97 -4.81
CA ALA A 105 -3.70 -4.63 -4.67
C ALA A 105 -3.01 -4.38 -6.03
N PHE A 106 -3.31 -5.22 -7.03
CA PHE A 106 -2.82 -5.02 -8.40
C PHE A 106 -3.31 -3.70 -9.00
N MET A 107 -4.61 -3.40 -8.87
CA MET A 107 -5.22 -2.18 -9.40
C MET A 107 -4.60 -0.94 -8.75
N VAL A 108 -4.46 -0.94 -7.42
CA VAL A 108 -3.82 0.16 -6.68
C VAL A 108 -2.41 0.40 -7.19
N TYR A 109 -1.60 -0.64 -7.34
CA TYR A 109 -0.25 -0.50 -7.87
C TYR A 109 -0.22 0.08 -9.29
N SER A 110 -1.10 -0.42 -10.17
CA SER A 110 -1.24 0.07 -11.55
C SER A 110 -1.64 1.55 -11.58
N ARG A 111 -2.59 1.95 -10.72
CA ARG A 111 -3.04 3.34 -10.58
C ARG A 111 -1.91 4.24 -10.07
N LEU A 112 -1.15 3.82 -9.06
CA LEU A 112 -0.02 4.59 -8.55
C LEU A 112 1.06 4.81 -9.61
N LYS A 113 1.37 3.78 -10.41
CA LYS A 113 2.30 3.90 -11.55
C LYS A 113 1.81 4.88 -12.61
N ALA A 114 0.50 4.96 -12.84
CA ALA A 114 -0.09 5.90 -13.79
C ALA A 114 -0.11 7.34 -13.24
N LEU A 115 -0.25 7.51 -11.93
CA LEU A 115 -0.35 8.82 -11.29
C LEU A 115 1.00 9.52 -11.10
N TYR A 116 2.09 8.77 -10.90
CA TYR A 116 3.37 9.34 -10.46
C TYR A 116 4.55 8.89 -11.34
N PRO A 117 5.51 9.80 -11.63
CA PRO A 117 6.81 9.41 -12.17
C PRO A 117 7.50 8.37 -11.28
N LYS A 118 8.26 7.45 -11.90
CA LYS A 118 8.91 6.34 -11.21
C LYS A 118 9.71 6.77 -9.98
N GLU A 119 10.55 7.79 -10.09
CA GLU A 119 11.40 8.27 -8.99
C GLU A 119 10.57 8.80 -7.81
N GLN A 120 9.52 9.57 -8.10
CA GLN A 120 8.59 10.05 -7.08
C GLN A 120 7.87 8.87 -6.40
N LEU A 121 7.41 7.89 -7.17
CA LEU A 121 6.73 6.72 -6.64
C LEU A 121 7.65 5.84 -5.78
N VAL A 122 8.93 5.70 -6.15
CA VAL A 122 9.94 5.03 -5.31
C VAL A 122 10.03 5.70 -3.95
N THR A 123 10.16 7.03 -3.90
CA THR A 123 10.22 7.78 -2.65
C THR A 123 8.96 7.60 -1.81
N ILE A 124 7.78 7.72 -2.42
CA ILE A 124 6.50 7.55 -1.73
C ILE A 124 6.37 6.15 -1.13
N LEU A 125 6.60 5.10 -1.93
CA LEU A 125 6.45 3.72 -1.46
C LEU A 125 7.49 3.35 -0.41
N ALA A 126 8.73 3.83 -0.54
CA ALA A 126 9.76 3.64 0.48
C ALA A 126 9.37 4.33 1.79
N THR A 127 8.85 5.55 1.71
CA THR A 127 8.42 6.32 2.90
C THR A 127 7.31 5.57 3.64
N ILE A 128 6.28 5.12 2.93
CA ILE A 128 5.16 4.37 3.51
C ILE A 128 5.62 3.00 4.04
N GLY A 129 6.47 2.29 3.29
CA GLY A 129 6.92 0.95 3.65
C GLY A 129 7.84 0.90 4.87
N LEU A 130 8.70 1.91 5.05
CA LEU A 130 9.66 1.99 6.16
C LEU A 130 9.09 2.68 7.40
N HIS A 131 8.07 3.52 7.22
CA HIS A 131 7.42 4.27 8.29
C HIS A 131 5.89 4.19 8.20
N PRO A 132 5.31 2.98 8.20
CA PRO A 132 3.87 2.81 8.02
C PRO A 132 3.06 3.41 9.17
N GLU A 133 3.67 3.63 10.33
CA GLU A 133 3.03 4.25 11.49
C GLU A 133 2.83 5.77 11.36
N ARG A 134 3.49 6.40 10.38
CA ARG A 134 3.47 7.85 10.19
C ARG A 134 2.40 8.31 9.22
N GLY A 135 1.81 9.46 9.55
CA GLY A 135 0.73 10.06 8.78
C GLY A 135 -0.61 9.38 9.03
N GLU A 136 -1.70 10.06 8.70
CA GLU A 136 -3.06 9.54 8.89
C GLU A 136 -3.40 8.49 7.84
N VAL A 137 -4.18 7.48 8.25
CA VAL A 137 -4.60 6.37 7.39
C VAL A 137 -6.09 6.06 7.62
N PRO A 138 -6.87 5.80 6.56
CA PRO A 138 -8.23 5.31 6.69
C PRO A 138 -8.26 3.97 7.41
N THR A 139 -9.06 3.86 8.46
CA THR A 139 -9.30 2.61 9.20
C THR A 139 -10.65 1.98 8.87
N SER A 140 -11.39 2.55 7.92
CA SER A 140 -12.68 2.07 7.45
C SER A 140 -12.81 2.30 5.94
N GLY A 141 -13.49 1.38 5.26
CA GLY A 141 -13.79 1.44 3.83
C GLY A 141 -15.29 1.37 3.53
N VAL A 142 -16.15 1.67 4.50
CA VAL A 142 -17.61 1.55 4.36
C VAL A 142 -18.18 2.38 3.21
N ASP A 143 -17.58 3.54 2.93
CA ASP A 143 -17.98 4.41 1.80
C ASP A 143 -17.78 3.75 0.43
N VAL A 144 -16.93 2.72 0.36
CA VAL A 144 -16.69 1.93 -0.85
C VAL A 144 -17.15 0.47 -0.71
N ASP A 145 -18.00 0.20 0.28
CA ASP A 145 -18.60 -1.11 0.56
C ASP A 145 -17.60 -2.17 1.07
N ILE A 146 -16.55 -1.71 1.77
CA ILE A 146 -15.62 -2.60 2.52
C ILE A 146 -15.96 -2.50 4.00
N HIS A 147 -16.67 -3.52 4.49
CA HIS A 147 -17.19 -3.59 5.86
C HIS A 147 -16.21 -4.32 6.77
N VAL A 148 -15.17 -3.60 7.20
CA VAL A 148 -14.19 -4.07 8.17
C VAL A 148 -13.98 -2.98 9.21
N ASP A 149 -13.91 -3.37 10.49
CA ASP A 149 -13.64 -2.46 11.61
C ASP A 149 -12.36 -2.91 12.31
N VAL A 150 -11.27 -2.19 12.06
CA VAL A 150 -9.91 -2.56 12.47
C VAL A 150 -9.15 -1.38 13.02
N GLY A 151 -8.26 -1.65 13.96
CA GLY A 151 -7.38 -0.64 14.52
C GLY A 151 -6.33 -0.16 13.51
N ARG A 152 -5.89 1.10 13.68
CA ARG A 152 -4.83 1.73 12.87
C ARG A 152 -3.55 0.88 12.78
N GLU A 153 -3.16 0.21 13.86
CA GLU A 153 -1.97 -0.65 13.90
C GLU A 153 -2.04 -1.78 12.86
N GLN A 154 -3.18 -2.45 12.76
CA GLN A 154 -3.38 -3.54 11.82
C GLN A 154 -3.37 -3.05 10.36
N VAL A 155 -3.96 -1.87 10.11
CA VAL A 155 -3.88 -1.23 8.79
C VAL A 155 -2.45 -0.86 8.46
N ASN A 156 -1.70 -0.26 9.39
CA ASN A 156 -0.30 0.13 9.19
C ASN A 156 0.59 -1.08 8.86
N GLU A 157 0.40 -2.21 9.55
CA GLU A 157 1.14 -3.45 9.27
C GLU A 157 0.96 -3.88 7.81
N ARG A 158 -0.29 -3.96 7.34
CA ARG A 158 -0.61 -4.36 5.95
C ARG A 158 -0.19 -3.31 4.93
N LEU A 159 -0.37 -2.04 5.26
CA LEU A 159 0.02 -0.89 4.44
C LEU A 159 1.52 -0.93 4.14
N GLY A 160 2.35 -1.12 5.17
CA GLY A 160 3.80 -1.20 5.04
C GLY A 160 4.22 -2.36 4.13
N LEU A 161 3.65 -3.54 4.35
CA LEU A 161 3.93 -4.73 3.53
C LEU A 161 3.53 -4.53 2.06
N TYR A 162 2.33 -4.00 1.78
CA TYR A 162 1.92 -3.71 0.41
C TYR A 162 2.82 -2.66 -0.26
N ALA A 163 3.18 -1.59 0.46
CA ALA A 163 4.07 -0.56 -0.06
C ALA A 163 5.45 -1.13 -0.44
N LEU A 164 6.02 -2.00 0.42
CA LEU A 164 7.29 -2.70 0.14
C LEU A 164 7.15 -3.68 -1.04
N LYS A 165 6.04 -4.42 -1.15
CA LYS A 165 5.79 -5.32 -2.28
C LYS A 165 5.66 -4.57 -3.60
N MET A 166 5.03 -3.41 -3.61
CA MET A 166 4.94 -2.53 -4.78
C MET A 166 6.30 -1.91 -5.12
N LEU A 167 7.06 -1.47 -4.11
CA LEU A 167 8.40 -0.92 -4.28
C LEU A 167 9.37 -1.95 -4.86
N GLY A 168 9.38 -3.17 -4.31
CA GLY A 168 10.22 -4.26 -4.79
C GLY A 168 9.98 -4.57 -6.27
N ARG A 169 8.71 -4.55 -6.70
CA ARG A 169 8.32 -4.67 -8.12
C ARG A 169 8.84 -3.52 -8.97
N LEU A 170 8.67 -2.29 -8.50
CA LEU A 170 9.12 -1.08 -9.20
C LEU A 170 10.64 -1.04 -9.41
N LEU A 171 11.38 -1.64 -8.47
CA LEU A 171 12.84 -1.76 -8.47
C LEU A 171 13.35 -3.07 -9.12
N GLY A 172 12.46 -3.95 -9.60
CA GLY A 172 12.84 -5.24 -10.18
C GLY A 172 13.42 -6.26 -9.20
N LYS A 173 13.15 -6.09 -7.90
CA LYS A 173 13.51 -7.03 -6.81
C LYS A 173 12.47 -8.12 -6.60
N LEU A 174 11.24 -7.87 -7.03
CA LEU A 174 10.13 -8.83 -7.04
C LEU A 174 9.60 -8.96 -8.47
N PRO A 175 9.03 -10.13 -8.84
CA PRO A 175 8.43 -10.31 -10.17
C PRO A 175 7.33 -9.29 -10.40
N LEU A 176 7.32 -8.70 -11.60
CA LEU A 176 6.21 -7.85 -12.01
C LEU A 176 4.96 -8.71 -12.19
N PRO A 177 3.78 -8.19 -11.84
CA PRO A 177 2.54 -8.79 -12.29
C PRO A 177 2.54 -8.85 -13.82
N ASP A 178 2.16 -9.98 -14.40
CA ASP A 178 1.94 -10.07 -15.83
C ASP A 178 0.85 -9.07 -16.23
N SER A 179 1.26 -8.01 -16.94
CA SER A 179 0.35 -7.17 -17.70
C SER A 179 -0.19 -8.02 -18.85
N GLY A 180 -1.21 -8.84 -18.55
CA GLY A 180 -1.97 -9.56 -19.56
C GLY A 180 -2.37 -8.59 -20.66
N ASN A 181 -1.84 -8.86 -21.86
CA ASN A 181 -2.05 -8.06 -23.06
C ASN A 181 -3.40 -8.41 -23.70
#